data_AF-A0A2V8LTJ6-F1
#
_entry.id   AF-A0A2V8LTJ6-F1
#
_cell.length_a   1.000
_cell.length_b   1.000
_cell.length_c   1.000
_cell.angle_alpha   90.00
_cell.angle_beta   90.00
_cell.angle_gamma   90.00
#
_symmetry.space_group_name_H-M   'P 1'
#
loop_
_entity.id
_entity.type
_entity.pdbx_description
1 polymer ?
#
loop_
_entity_poly.entity_id
_entity_poly.type
_entity_poly.pdbx_seq_one_letter_code
_entity_poly.pdbx_strand_id
1 'polypeptide(L)'
;MKDKTNIRYMGFRSANEGGRVFDFSFSESAGQNFLTSFEIPARFFTGADRVRLQEGVSICYAKLKHLLEISPLTDVPDLLCLTTSDIAQYREVLPGSSKQRSDPYSPRTE
;
A
#
# COMPACT_ATOMS: atom_id res chain seq x y z
N MET A 1 17.63 8.06 18.55
CA MET A 1 16.28 8.62 18.30
C MET A 1 15.83 8.04 16.97
N LYS A 2 14.68 7.38 16.87
CA LYS A 2 14.15 7.03 15.54
C LYS A 2 13.60 8.32 14.97
N ASP A 3 14.29 8.91 14.00
CA ASP A 3 13.78 10.04 13.26
C ASP A 3 12.38 9.73 12.76
N LYS A 4 11.42 10.57 13.15
CA LYS A 4 10.01 10.34 12.82
C LYS A 4 9.83 10.72 11.37
N THR A 5 9.88 9.74 10.48
CA THR A 5 9.55 9.95 9.08
C THR A 5 8.09 10.38 8.95
N ASN A 6 7.86 11.58 8.43
CA ASN A 6 6.53 12.06 8.14
C ASN A 6 6.12 11.50 6.79
N ILE A 7 4.98 10.81 6.70
CA ILE A 7 4.43 10.33 5.44
C ILE A 7 3.06 10.98 5.28
N ARG A 8 2.86 11.69 4.17
CA ARG A 8 1.63 12.40 3.84
C ARG A 8 1.13 11.93 2.48
N TYR A 9 -0.13 11.51 2.45
CA TYR A 9 -0.82 11.27 1.19
C TYR A 9 -1.17 12.60 0.52
N MET A 10 -0.75 12.79 -0.73
CA MET A 10 -1.00 14.01 -1.51
C MET A 10 -2.26 13.88 -2.35
N GLY A 11 -2.49 12.71 -2.94
CA GLY A 11 -3.65 12.46 -3.79
C GLY A 11 -3.46 11.29 -4.72
N PHE A 12 -4.35 11.15 -5.69
CA PHE A 12 -4.20 10.18 -6.77
C PHE A 12 -4.56 10.81 -8.11
N ARG A 13 -3.93 10.30 -9.17
CA ARG A 13 -4.22 10.65 -10.55
C ARG A 13 -4.52 9.38 -11.35
N SER A 14 -5.30 9.50 -12.40
CA SER A 14 -5.53 8.42 -13.35
C SER A 14 -4.22 8.14 -14.10
N ALA A 15 -3.76 6.90 -14.09
CA ALA A 15 -2.69 6.46 -14.98
C ALA A 15 -3.27 6.11 -16.35
N ASN A 16 -2.39 5.87 -17.33
CA ASN A 16 -2.82 5.42 -18.64
C ASN A 16 -3.59 4.08 -18.53
N GLU A 17 -4.49 3.82 -19.47
CA GLU A 17 -5.27 2.56 -19.56
C GLU A 17 -6.22 2.27 -18.37
N GLY A 18 -6.49 3.27 -17.52
CA GLY A 18 -7.40 3.11 -16.37
C GLY A 18 -6.71 2.67 -15.08
N GLY A 19 -5.37 2.71 -15.04
CA GLY A 19 -4.61 2.57 -13.80
C GLY A 19 -4.77 3.80 -12.91
N ARG A 20 -4.14 3.75 -11.73
CA ARG A 20 -4.16 4.87 -10.78
C ARG A 20 -2.79 5.05 -10.16
N VAL A 21 -2.30 6.28 -10.18
CA VAL A 21 -1.05 6.66 -9.51
C VAL A 21 -1.39 7.40 -8.23
N PHE A 22 -0.86 6.93 -7.10
CA PHE A 22 -1.02 7.54 -5.80
C PHE A 22 0.23 8.31 -5.42
N ASP A 23 0.07 9.57 -5.09
CA ASP A 23 1.18 10.48 -4.80
C ASP A 23 1.32 10.63 -3.28
N PHE A 24 2.54 10.42 -2.79
CA PHE A 24 2.91 10.52 -1.39
C PHE A 24 4.11 11.42 -1.23
N SER A 25 4.07 12.26 -0.20
CA SER A 25 5.19 13.07 0.24
C SER A 25 5.72 12.56 1.55
N PHE A 26 7.04 12.49 1.70
CA PHE A 26 7.66 12.02 2.91
C PHE A 26 8.98 12.75 3.23
N SER A 27 9.29 12.91 4.50
CA SER A 27 10.50 13.61 4.96
C SER A 27 11.01 13.04 6.28
N GLU A 28 12.33 13.07 6.47
CA GLU A 28 12.93 12.99 7.79
C GLU A 28 12.85 14.33 8.50
N SER A 29 12.80 14.29 9.83
CA SER A 29 12.78 15.41 10.77
C SER A 29 13.36 16.72 10.19
N ALA A 30 12.49 17.71 9.92
CA ALA A 30 12.83 19.06 9.45
C ALA A 30 13.75 19.16 8.20
N GLY A 31 13.88 18.06 7.44
CA GLY A 31 14.74 17.96 6.27
C GLY A 31 14.03 18.16 4.93
N GLN A 32 14.67 17.69 3.86
CA GLN A 32 14.17 17.73 2.50
C GLN A 32 12.94 16.84 2.33
N ASN A 33 11.93 17.38 1.65
CA ASN A 33 10.70 16.66 1.34
C ASN A 33 10.89 15.86 0.05
N PHE A 34 10.70 14.55 0.14
CA PHE A 34 10.73 13.63 -0.98
C PHE A 34 9.30 13.37 -1.45
N LEU A 35 9.16 13.14 -2.75
CA LEU A 35 7.91 12.74 -3.38
C LEU A 35 8.09 11.36 -3.97
N THR A 36 7.06 10.54 -3.86
CA THR A 36 7.01 9.23 -4.50
C THR A 36 5.60 8.96 -5.00
N SER A 37 5.53 8.39 -6.18
CA SER A 37 4.32 8.02 -6.89
C SER A 37 4.22 6.50 -6.93
N PHE A 38 3.07 5.94 -6.55
CA PHE A 38 2.78 4.52 -6.65
C PHE A 38 1.76 4.28 -7.75
N GLU A 39 2.18 3.66 -8.85
CA GLU A 39 1.30 3.26 -9.93
C GLU A 39 0.67 1.89 -9.68
N ILE A 40 -0.65 1.84 -9.68
CA ILE A 40 -1.45 0.61 -9.66
C ILE A 40 -2.04 0.40 -11.05
N PRO A 41 -1.67 -0.68 -11.75
CA PRO A 41 -2.23 -1.03 -13.05
C PRO A 41 -3.74 -1.24 -13.03
N ALA A 42 -4.43 -0.88 -14.12
CA ALA A 42 -5.89 -0.98 -14.27
C ALA A 42 -6.44 -2.38 -13.97
N ARG A 43 -5.69 -3.43 -14.34
CA ARG A 43 -6.02 -4.84 -14.09
C ARG A 43 -6.35 -5.14 -12.63
N PHE A 44 -5.79 -4.39 -11.67
CA PHE A 44 -6.07 -4.58 -10.26
C PHE A 44 -7.34 -3.88 -9.78
N PHE A 45 -7.89 -2.93 -10.54
CA PHE A 45 -9.16 -2.27 -10.23
C PHE A 45 -10.37 -2.97 -10.86
N THR A 46 -10.13 -4.02 -11.64
CA THR A 46 -11.14 -4.79 -12.37
C THR A 46 -11.25 -6.22 -11.84
N GLY A 47 -12.45 -6.78 -11.82
CA GLY A 47 -12.70 -8.17 -11.42
C GLY A 47 -13.26 -8.34 -9.99
N ALA A 48 -13.44 -9.60 -9.58
CA ALA A 48 -13.98 -9.96 -8.26
C ALA A 48 -13.01 -9.61 -7.12
N ASP A 49 -11.71 -9.69 -7.38
CA ASP A 49 -10.63 -9.34 -6.45
C ASP A 49 -10.08 -7.93 -6.71
N ARG A 50 -10.96 -6.99 -7.06
CA ARG A 50 -10.54 -5.61 -7.34
C ARG A 50 -10.05 -4.92 -6.07
N VAL A 51 -8.91 -4.25 -6.17
CA VAL A 51 -8.35 -3.35 -5.17
C VAL A 51 -9.22 -2.09 -5.10
N ARG A 52 -9.76 -1.77 -3.93
CA ARG A 52 -10.48 -0.50 -3.73
C ARG A 52 -9.48 0.66 -3.66
N LEU A 53 -9.93 1.88 -3.96
CA LEU A 53 -9.11 3.09 -3.81
C LEU A 53 -8.47 3.20 -2.41
N GLN A 54 -9.28 3.01 -1.36
CA GLN A 54 -8.80 3.04 0.01
C GLN A 54 -7.78 1.94 0.31
N GLU A 55 -8.01 0.71 -0.20
CA GLU A 55 -7.03 -0.38 -0.09
C GLU A 55 -5.73 -0.03 -0.80
N GLY A 56 -5.80 0.50 -2.03
CA GLY A 56 -4.62 0.94 -2.78
C GLY A 56 -3.79 1.95 -2.00
N VAL A 57 -4.43 2.97 -1.41
CA VAL A 57 -3.73 3.95 -0.54
C VAL A 57 -3.08 3.26 0.65
N SER A 58 -3.78 2.34 1.33
CA SER A 58 -3.24 1.64 2.49
C SER A 58 -2.07 0.71 2.15
N ILE A 59 -2.13 0.01 1.01
CA ILE A 59 -1.06 -0.83 0.46
C ILE A 59 0.18 0.02 0.16
N CYS A 60 -0.01 1.13 -0.57
CA CYS A 60 1.08 2.06 -0.90
C CYS A 60 1.73 2.62 0.37
N TYR A 61 0.92 3.01 1.36
CA TYR A 61 1.42 3.51 2.65
C TYR A 61 2.22 2.45 3.40
N ALA A 62 1.74 1.22 3.48
CA ALA A 62 2.44 0.13 4.16
C ALA A 62 3.78 -0.21 3.47
N LYS A 63 3.80 -0.26 2.13
CA LYS A 63 5.03 -0.47 1.36
C LYS A 63 6.02 0.67 1.56
N LEU A 64 5.57 1.92 1.44
CA LEU A 64 6.40 3.10 1.65
C LEU A 64 6.98 3.12 3.06
N LYS A 65 6.16 2.89 4.09
CA LYS A 65 6.61 2.80 5.47
C LYS A 65 7.68 1.71 5.63
N HIS A 66 7.47 0.53 5.07
CA HIS A 66 8.44 -0.56 5.14
C HIS A 66 9.77 -0.19 4.47
N LEU A 67 9.72 0.43 3.28
CA LEU A 67 10.90 0.93 2.59
C LEU A 67 11.68 1.93 3.45
N LEU A 68 10.97 2.84 4.12
CA LEU A 68 11.58 3.83 5.03
C LEU A 68 12.15 3.22 6.32
N GLU A 69 11.72 2.02 6.70
CA GLU A 69 12.27 1.30 7.84
C GLU A 69 13.54 0.51 7.49
N ILE A 70 13.72 0.11 6.23
CA ILE A 70 14.85 -0.73 5.78
C ILE A 70 15.90 0.03 4.96
N SER A 71 15.51 1.14 4.32
CA SER A 71 16.35 1.93 3.42
C SER A 71 16.26 3.43 3.73
N PRO A 72 17.32 4.22 3.43
CA PRO A 72 17.28 5.66 3.55
C PRO A 72 16.33 6.31 2.51
N LEU A 73 15.83 7.51 2.82
CA LEU A 73 14.88 8.27 1.99
C LEU A 73 15.32 8.44 0.53
N THR A 74 16.62 8.63 0.31
CA THR A 74 17.23 8.83 -1.01
C THR A 74 17.22 7.59 -1.91
N ASP A 75 16.98 6.41 -1.33
CA ASP A 75 16.92 5.14 -2.07
C ASP A 75 15.50 4.84 -2.58
N VAL A 76 14.49 5.60 -2.11
CA VAL A 76 13.10 5.42 -2.54
C VAL A 76 12.91 5.96 -3.95
N PRO A 77 12.42 5.14 -4.90
CA PRO A 77 12.13 5.60 -6.26
C PRO A 77 11.05 6.69 -6.29
N ASP A 78 11.19 7.65 -7.22
CA ASP A 78 10.16 8.65 -7.49
C ASP A 78 8.87 8.01 -8.04
N LEU A 79 8.98 6.89 -8.74
CA LEU A 79 7.85 6.12 -9.25
C LEU A 79 8.03 4.63 -8.97
N LEU A 80 7.09 4.04 -8.22
CA LEU A 80 7.00 2.60 -7.97
C LEU A 80 5.76 2.03 -8.64
N CYS A 81 5.94 0.97 -9.43
CA CYS A 81 4.82 0.19 -9.92
C CYS A 81 4.48 -0.92 -8.91
N LEU A 82 3.22 -0.97 -8.47
CA LEU A 82 2.76 -2.07 -7.62
C LEU A 82 2.53 -3.33 -8.45
N THR A 83 3.20 -4.40 -8.04
CA THR A 83 3.04 -5.73 -8.63
C THR A 83 1.96 -6.52 -7.91
N THR A 84 1.54 -7.65 -8.51
CA THR A 84 0.57 -8.56 -7.87
C THR A 84 1.07 -9.04 -6.51
N SER A 85 2.37 -9.33 -6.41
CA SER A 85 3.00 -9.78 -5.16
C SER A 85 2.95 -8.71 -4.07
N ASP A 86 3.22 -7.45 -4.42
CA ASP A 86 3.11 -6.34 -3.46
C ASP A 86 1.67 -6.20 -2.95
N ILE A 87 0.70 -6.20 -3.86
CA ILE A 87 -0.71 -6.05 -3.51
C ILE A 87 -1.15 -7.18 -2.58
N ALA A 88 -0.79 -8.43 -2.88
CA ALA A 88 -1.11 -9.56 -2.02
C ALA A 88 -0.44 -9.45 -0.64
N GLN A 89 0.87 -9.19 -0.61
CA GLN A 89 1.65 -9.12 0.62
C GLN A 89 1.15 -8.01 1.56
N TYR A 90 0.89 -6.82 1.04
CA TYR A 90 0.47 -5.68 1.85
C TYR A 90 -1.05 -5.62 2.08
N ARG A 91 -1.88 -6.32 1.28
CA ARG A 91 -3.32 -6.50 1.59
C ARG A 91 -3.52 -7.33 2.84
N GLU A 92 -2.77 -8.43 3.00
CA GLU A 92 -2.92 -9.32 4.16
C GLU A 92 -2.49 -8.65 5.47
N VAL A 93 -1.57 -7.68 5.39
CA VAL A 93 -1.07 -6.93 6.54
C VAL A 93 -2.04 -5.84 6.99
N LEU A 94 -3.08 -5.51 6.21
CA LEU A 94 -4.12 -4.59 6.64
C LEU A 94 -4.98 -5.25 7.74
N PRO A 95 -5.13 -4.62 8.92
CA PRO A 95 -5.80 -5.21 10.08
C PRO A 95 -7.33 -5.33 9.94
N GLY A 96 -7.87 -5.54 8.74
CA GLY A 96 -9.29 -5.63 8.47
C GLY A 96 -9.75 -6.69 7.47
N SER A 97 -8.86 -7.54 6.93
CA SER A 97 -9.25 -8.41 5.78
C SER A 97 -8.69 -9.83 5.80
N SER A 98 -8.30 -10.35 6.95
CA SER A 98 -7.94 -11.76 7.10
C SER A 98 -8.41 -12.29 8.46
N LYS A 99 -9.72 -12.21 8.70
CA LYS A 99 -10.40 -13.26 9.47
C LYS A 99 -10.79 -14.35 8.49
N GLN A 100 -9.78 -15.09 8.04
CA GLN A 100 -9.98 -16.43 7.51
C GLN A 100 -10.79 -17.19 8.56
N ARG A 101 -12.04 -17.49 8.20
CA ARG A 101 -12.92 -18.36 8.96
C ARG A 101 -12.18 -19.68 9.20
N SER A 102 -11.65 -19.86 10.39
CA SER A 102 -11.60 -21.18 10.99
C SER A 102 -12.92 -21.28 11.71
N ASP A 103 -13.93 -21.76 10.99
CA ASP A 103 -15.20 -22.18 11.54
C ASP A 103 -15.01 -23.63 12.03
N PRO A 104 -15.12 -23.91 13.33
CA PRO A 104 -15.31 -25.27 13.79
C PRO A 104 -16.79 -25.49 14.10
N TYR A 105 -17.66 -25.51 13.08
CA TYR A 105 -18.90 -26.30 13.17
C TYR A 105 -18.49 -27.78 13.31
N SER A 106 -18.33 -28.23 14.54
CA SER A 106 -18.52 -29.64 14.89
C SER A 106 -19.99 -29.83 15.24
N PRO A 107 -20.75 -30.65 14.50
CA PRO A 107 -22.08 -31.03 14.92
C PRO A 107 -21.93 -31.94 16.14
N ARG A 108 -22.37 -31.49 17.31
CA ARG A 108 -22.56 -32.38 18.46
C ARG A 108 -23.96 -32.97 18.34
N THR A 109 -24.01 -34.15 17.74
CA THR A 109 -25.06 -35.13 17.97
C THR A 109 -24.99 -35.54 19.44
N GLU A 110 -26.14 -35.52 20.12
CA GLU A 110 -26.64 -36.43 21.17
C GLU A 110 -27.67 -35.72 22.07
#